data_AF-A0A9E0DU32-F1
#
_entry.id   AF-A0A9E0DU32-F1
#
_cell.length_a   1.000
_cell.length_b   1.000
_cell.length_c   1.000
_cell.angle_alpha   90.00
_cell.angle_beta   90.00
_cell.angle_gamma   90.00
#
_symmetry.space_group_name_H-M   'P 1'
#
loop_
_entity.id
_entity.type
_entity.pdbx_description
1 polymer ?
#
loop_
_entity_poly.entity_id
_entity_poly.type
_entity_poly.pdbx_seq_one_letter_code
_entity_poly.pdbx_strand_id
1 'polypeptide(L)'
;MSRLTHSRRCMMAYHGKIEISQKKLQDLYEGQGLSVSEVAEYFGCSTDTILRRIKKYGIKQRPWPYELPMQELSVLYEREKWSIYKLASKYHCSHTTIANRIRANGGELTCNREKRGSTVEVTAEVIDTIKRAYASGNSAEFISKSLGLSKWRVLQIVRTNGGCVRNIGTQKSLPMKHVTYLYTRHQLSTVDIGNIYGVQGTTVANRLREAGVELRGARNM
;
A
#
# COMPACT_ATOMS: atom_id res chain seq x y z
N MET A 1 33.39 -3.91 7.11
CA MET A 1 32.46 -3.60 8.23
C MET A 1 31.03 -3.62 7.71
N SER A 2 30.31 -4.66 8.10
CA SER A 2 29.01 -5.08 7.57
C SER A 2 27.91 -4.04 7.80
N ARG A 3 27.27 -3.54 6.73
CA ARG A 3 26.03 -2.78 6.81
C ARG A 3 24.87 -3.78 6.82
N LEU A 4 24.34 -4.06 8.00
CA LEU A 4 23.16 -4.89 8.17
C LEU A 4 21.96 -4.21 7.50
N THR A 5 21.51 -4.78 6.39
CA THR A 5 20.27 -4.46 5.71
C THR A 5 19.10 -4.98 6.54
N HIS A 6 18.51 -4.12 7.38
CA HIS A 6 17.33 -4.49 8.16
C HIS A 6 16.09 -4.45 7.29
N SER A 7 15.79 -5.65 6.79
CA SER A 7 14.54 -6.11 6.20
C SER A 7 13.30 -5.57 6.91
N ARG A 8 12.27 -5.27 6.12
CA ARG A 8 10.91 -4.85 6.51
C ARG A 8 10.25 -5.85 7.46
N ARG A 9 10.64 -5.86 8.73
CA ARG A 9 9.97 -6.63 9.78
C ARG A 9 8.95 -5.72 10.46
N CYS A 10 7.68 -6.09 10.27
CA CYS A 10 6.51 -5.54 10.94
C CYS A 10 6.77 -5.60 12.46
N MET A 11 7.18 -4.49 13.08
CA MET A 11 7.31 -4.40 14.53
C MET A 11 5.90 -4.21 15.11
N MET A 12 5.57 -5.10 16.03
CA MET A 12 4.33 -5.14 16.79
C MET A 12 4.02 -3.75 17.35
N ALA A 13 2.78 -3.30 17.16
CA ALA A 13 2.32 -2.01 17.67
C ALA A 13 2.34 -2.01 19.20
N TYR A 14 3.38 -1.44 19.79
CA TYR A 14 3.41 -1.10 21.21
C TYR A 14 2.44 0.07 21.44
N HIS A 15 1.24 -0.23 21.93
CA HIS A 15 0.22 0.76 22.31
C HIS A 15 0.40 1.32 23.74
N GLY A 16 1.59 1.17 24.33
CA GLY A 16 1.94 1.79 25.62
C GLY A 16 2.37 3.24 25.45
N LYS A 17 1.95 4.13 26.37
CA LYS A 17 2.37 5.54 26.39
C LYS A 17 3.83 5.60 26.85
N ILE A 18 4.78 5.56 25.91
CA ILE A 18 6.22 5.62 26.22
C ILE A 18 6.55 7.02 26.75
N GLU A 19 7.03 7.08 28.00
CA GLU A 19 7.45 8.32 28.64
C GLU A 19 8.90 8.63 28.28
N ILE A 20 9.07 9.58 27.36
CA ILE A 20 10.37 10.06 26.91
C ILE A 20 10.63 11.40 27.61
N SER A 21 11.58 11.44 28.54
CA SER A 21 11.96 12.68 29.23
C SER A 21 12.82 13.57 28.34
N GLN A 22 12.66 14.90 28.47
CA GLN A 22 13.40 15.88 27.67
C GLN A 22 14.91 15.74 27.87
N LYS A 23 15.37 15.68 29.13
CA LYS A 23 16.81 15.55 29.45
C LYS A 23 17.43 14.31 28.83
N LYS A 24 16.75 13.16 28.91
CA LYS A 24 17.30 11.90 28.37
C LYS A 24 17.34 11.92 26.85
N LEU A 25 16.31 12.48 26.21
CA LEU A 25 16.29 12.63 24.76
C LEU A 25 17.40 13.58 24.28
N GLN A 26 17.63 14.68 24.99
CA GLN A 26 18.68 15.64 24.66
C GLN A 26 20.08 15.06 24.87
N ASP A 27 20.31 14.32 25.96
CA ASP A 27 21.58 13.62 26.20
C ASP A 27 21.89 12.61 25.10
N LEU A 28 20.94 11.75 24.73
CA LEU A 28 21.12 10.75 23.68
C LEU A 28 21.32 11.41 22.29
N TYR A 29 20.53 12.44 21.97
CA TYR A 29 20.54 13.05 20.65
C TYR A 29 21.65 14.10 20.46
N GLU A 30 21.91 14.97 21.43
CA GLU A 30 22.93 16.02 21.32
C GLU A 30 24.25 15.58 21.99
N GLY A 31 24.18 15.02 23.19
CA GLY A 31 25.37 14.63 23.96
C GLY A 31 26.10 13.43 23.38
N GLN A 32 25.38 12.34 23.10
CA GLN A 32 25.95 11.06 22.66
C GLN A 32 26.04 10.90 21.14
N GLY A 33 25.51 11.84 20.36
CA GLY A 33 25.68 11.79 18.92
C GLY A 33 24.63 10.95 18.15
N LEU A 34 23.72 10.25 18.83
CA LEU A 34 22.85 9.23 18.23
C LEU A 34 21.88 9.81 17.19
N SER A 35 21.63 9.05 16.13
CA SER A 35 20.62 9.34 15.12
C SER A 35 19.21 9.11 15.67
N VAL A 36 18.21 9.74 15.05
CA VAL A 36 16.79 9.57 15.42
C VAL A 36 16.37 8.08 15.37
N SER A 37 16.94 7.29 14.47
CA SER A 37 16.65 5.86 14.36
C SER A 37 17.21 5.07 15.54
N GLU A 38 18.45 5.35 15.93
CA GLU A 38 19.08 4.68 17.09
C GLU A 38 18.41 5.09 18.40
N VAL A 39 18.02 6.35 18.53
CA VAL A 39 17.23 6.82 19.68
C VAL A 39 15.85 6.15 19.71
N ALA A 40 15.21 5.96 18.56
CA ALA A 40 13.92 5.29 18.47
C ALA A 40 14.02 3.81 18.87
N GLU A 41 15.08 3.14 18.44
CA GLU A 41 15.42 1.77 18.83
C GLU A 41 15.70 1.67 20.34
N TYR A 42 16.45 2.61 20.91
CA TYR A 42 16.73 2.69 22.34
C TYR A 42 15.45 2.78 23.19
N PHE A 43 14.47 3.57 22.75
CA PHE A 43 13.18 3.72 23.45
C PHE A 43 12.12 2.69 23.02
N GLY A 44 12.42 1.80 22.07
CA GLY A 44 11.45 0.84 21.53
C GLY A 44 10.23 1.50 20.87
N CYS A 45 10.43 2.64 20.20
CA CYS A 45 9.35 3.43 19.61
C CYS A 45 9.60 3.75 18.13
N SER A 46 8.64 4.40 17.48
CA SER A 46 8.82 4.86 16.10
C SER A 46 9.70 6.12 16.04
N THR A 47 10.43 6.28 14.94
CA THR A 47 11.20 7.50 14.63
C THR A 47 10.32 8.76 14.65
N ASP A 48 9.07 8.66 14.18
CA ASP A 48 8.08 9.74 14.27
C ASP A 48 7.80 10.17 15.71
N THR A 49 7.78 9.22 16.66
CA THR A 49 7.57 9.53 18.09
C THR A 49 8.71 10.38 18.61
N ILE A 50 9.95 10.02 18.29
CA ILE A 50 11.14 10.80 18.65
C ILE A 50 11.11 12.19 18.00
N LEU A 51 10.83 12.30 16.70
CA LEU A 51 10.76 13.59 16.00
C LEU A 51 9.70 14.52 16.60
N ARG A 52 8.53 13.99 16.97
CA ARG A 52 7.48 14.75 17.66
C ARG A 52 7.95 15.26 19.02
N ARG A 53 8.69 14.45 19.78
CA ARG A 53 9.23 14.84 21.09
C ARG A 53 10.35 15.87 20.96
N ILE A 54 11.26 15.71 20.00
CA ILE A 54 12.28 16.72 19.65
C ILE A 54 11.62 18.07 19.36
N LYS A 55 10.58 18.09 18.51
CA LYS A 55 9.82 19.30 18.20
C LYS A 55 9.10 19.86 19.43
N LYS A 56 8.44 19.00 20.21
CA LYS A 56 7.71 19.40 21.43
C LYS A 56 8.61 20.03 22.49
N TYR A 57 9.84 19.55 22.63
CA TYR A 57 10.82 20.04 23.60
C TYR A 57 11.72 21.15 23.07
N GLY A 58 11.57 21.57 21.80
CA GLY A 58 12.39 22.61 21.20
C GLY A 58 13.87 22.22 21.01
N ILE A 59 14.18 20.93 20.95
CA ILE A 59 15.54 20.45 20.71
C ILE A 59 15.91 20.75 19.24
N LYS A 60 17.11 21.32 19.02
CA LYS A 60 17.54 21.76 17.68
C LYS A 60 17.76 20.53 16.80
N GLN A 61 17.04 20.45 15.68
CA GLN A 61 17.26 19.38 14.71
C GLN A 61 18.59 19.58 13.98
N ARG A 62 19.33 18.49 13.82
CA ARG A 62 20.54 18.50 13.00
C ARG A 62 20.17 18.80 11.55
N PRO A 63 20.91 19.68 10.86
CA PRO A 63 20.69 19.91 9.44
C PRO A 63 20.93 18.60 8.68
N TRP A 64 20.12 18.37 7.66
CA TRP A 64 20.36 17.24 6.76
C TRP A 64 21.71 17.45 6.06
N PRO A 65 22.63 16.46 6.07
CA PRO A 65 24.05 16.67 5.78
C PRO A 65 24.36 16.95 4.32
N TYR A 66 23.38 16.90 3.43
CA TYR A 66 23.58 17.10 1.99
C TYR A 66 22.80 18.32 1.53
N GLU A 67 23.49 19.29 0.94
CA GLU A 67 22.84 20.44 0.33
C GLU A 67 22.35 20.04 -1.06
N LEU A 68 21.03 20.08 -1.26
CA LEU A 68 20.46 19.81 -2.59
C LEU A 68 20.72 21.03 -3.48
N PRO A 69 21.21 20.85 -4.71
CA PRO A 69 21.40 21.96 -5.65
C PRO A 69 20.04 22.48 -6.11
N MET A 70 19.48 23.42 -5.34
CA MET A 70 18.07 23.82 -5.48
C MET A 70 17.75 24.47 -6.83
N GLN A 71 18.70 25.21 -7.41
CA GLN A 71 18.53 25.81 -8.74
C GLN A 71 18.37 24.73 -9.82
N GLU A 72 19.27 23.75 -9.84
CA GLU A 72 19.19 22.62 -10.77
C GLU A 72 17.90 21.82 -10.55
N LEU A 73 17.56 21.55 -9.29
CA LEU A 73 16.35 20.81 -8.92
C LEU A 73 15.09 21.52 -9.43
N SER A 74 14.98 22.85 -9.24
CA SER A 74 13.85 23.64 -9.75
C SER A 74 13.76 23.60 -11.27
N VAL A 75 14.87 23.73 -12.00
CA VAL A 75 14.87 23.63 -13.47
C VAL A 75 14.41 22.25 -13.94
N LEU A 76 14.94 21.17 -13.36
CA LEU A 76 14.55 19.81 -13.73
C LEU A 76 13.07 19.54 -13.44
N TYR A 77 12.55 20.09 -12.35
CA TYR A 77 11.16 19.93 -11.95
C TYR A 77 10.19 20.79 -12.77
N GLU A 78 10.46 22.09 -12.91
CA GLU A 78 9.54 23.05 -13.52
C GLU A 78 9.62 23.08 -15.04
N ARG A 79 10.85 23.08 -15.59
CA ARG A 79 11.11 23.20 -17.03
C ARG A 79 11.12 21.83 -17.71
N GLU A 80 11.86 20.88 -17.15
CA GLU A 80 11.99 19.53 -17.75
C GLU A 80 10.90 18.55 -17.28
N LYS A 81 10.02 18.97 -16.36
CA LYS A 81 8.89 18.19 -15.84
C LYS A 81 9.29 16.81 -15.29
N TRP A 82 10.48 16.70 -14.68
CA TRP A 82 10.90 15.48 -14.01
C TRP A 82 9.97 15.18 -12.82
N SER A 83 9.64 13.91 -12.65
CA SER A 83 8.85 13.49 -11.49
C SER A 83 9.67 13.57 -10.21
N ILE A 84 9.01 13.84 -9.09
CA ILE A 84 9.61 13.84 -7.75
C ILE A 84 10.35 12.52 -7.48
N TYR A 85 9.81 11.39 -7.95
CA TYR A 85 10.45 10.08 -7.82
C TYR A 85 11.74 9.97 -8.64
N LYS A 86 11.77 10.52 -9.85
CA LYS A 86 12.98 10.54 -10.69
C LYS A 86 14.07 11.42 -10.06
N LEU A 87 13.68 12.58 -9.53
CA LEU A 87 14.58 13.49 -8.80
C LEU A 87 15.11 12.84 -7.52
N ALA A 88 14.25 12.16 -6.76
CA ALA A 88 14.62 11.43 -5.55
C ALA A 88 15.69 10.37 -5.82
N SER A 89 15.52 9.61 -6.91
CA SER A 89 16.54 8.66 -7.37
C SER A 89 17.84 9.34 -7.80
N LYS A 90 17.78 10.44 -8.56
CA LYS A 90 18.97 11.19 -9.00
C LYS A 90 19.79 11.73 -7.82
N TYR A 91 19.12 12.27 -6.81
CA TYR A 91 19.76 12.86 -5.64
C TYR A 91 19.86 11.90 -4.44
N HIS A 92 19.61 10.61 -4.66
CA HIS A 92 19.68 9.56 -3.64
C HIS A 92 19.00 9.91 -2.30
N CYS A 93 17.84 10.55 -2.38
CA CYS A 93 17.08 10.96 -1.20
C CYS A 93 15.62 10.53 -1.31
N SER A 94 14.85 10.71 -0.24
CA SER A 94 13.45 10.35 -0.25
C SER A 94 12.63 11.31 -1.11
N HIS A 95 11.57 10.80 -1.77
CA HIS A 95 10.65 11.65 -2.53
C HIS A 95 9.96 12.70 -1.66
N THR A 96 9.80 12.44 -0.36
CA THR A 96 9.30 13.43 0.61
C THR A 96 10.34 14.52 0.90
N THR A 97 11.64 14.20 0.93
CA THR A 97 12.72 15.20 1.02
C THR A 97 12.67 16.17 -0.16
N ILE A 98 12.63 15.65 -1.40
CA ILE A 98 12.50 16.48 -2.61
C ILE A 98 11.23 17.35 -2.54
N ALA A 99 10.09 16.75 -2.21
CA ALA A 99 8.81 17.45 -2.11
C ALA A 99 8.86 18.59 -1.07
N ASN A 100 9.43 18.35 0.10
CA ASN A 100 9.56 19.37 1.14
C ASN A 100 10.50 20.51 0.72
N ARG A 101 11.60 20.19 0.02
CA ARG A 101 12.57 21.19 -0.44
C ARG A 101 12.00 22.07 -1.55
N ILE A 102 11.24 21.50 -2.49
CA ILE A 102 10.52 22.27 -3.50
C ILE A 102 9.55 23.26 -2.82
N ARG A 103 8.74 22.80 -1.85
CA ARG A 103 7.83 23.68 -1.10
C ARG A 103 8.57 24.77 -0.32
N ALA A 104 9.67 24.41 0.35
CA ALA A 104 10.45 25.36 1.14
C ALA A 104 11.05 26.49 0.28
N ASN A 105 11.32 26.21 -1.00
CA ASN A 105 11.78 27.20 -1.98
C ASN A 105 10.65 27.87 -2.78
N GLY A 106 9.41 27.77 -2.32
CA GLY A 106 8.25 28.42 -2.95
C GLY A 106 7.71 27.72 -4.21
N GLY A 107 8.22 26.54 -4.54
CA GLY A 107 7.72 25.74 -5.67
C GLY A 107 6.41 25.02 -5.31
N GLU A 108 5.45 25.04 -6.23
CA GLU A 108 4.20 24.31 -6.09
C GLU A 108 4.34 22.84 -6.51
N LEU A 109 3.92 21.94 -5.63
CA LEU A 109 3.86 20.53 -5.96
C LEU A 109 2.64 20.25 -6.84
N THR A 110 2.89 20.11 -8.13
CA THR A 110 1.90 19.58 -9.05
C THR A 110 1.77 18.09 -8.76
N CYS A 111 0.58 17.69 -8.31
CA CYS A 111 0.25 16.27 -8.32
C CYS A 111 0.14 15.87 -9.79
N ASN A 112 1.19 15.23 -10.34
CA ASN A 112 1.14 14.72 -11.71
C ASN A 112 0.22 13.48 -11.73
N ARG A 113 -1.09 13.76 -11.67
CA ARG A 113 -2.21 12.81 -11.78
C ARG A 113 -2.47 12.47 -13.24
N GLU A 114 -1.91 13.25 -14.16
CA GLU A 114 -2.11 13.19 -15.61
C GLU A 114 -1.76 11.82 -16.20
N LYS A 115 -0.86 11.06 -15.58
CA LYS A 115 -0.46 9.72 -16.06
C LYS A 115 -1.20 8.54 -15.42
N ARG A 116 -2.37 8.75 -14.80
CA ARG A 116 -3.17 7.65 -14.21
C ARG A 116 -4.54 7.41 -14.87
N GLY A 117 -4.84 8.12 -15.96
CA GLY A 117 -6.01 7.88 -16.80
C GLY A 117 -5.57 7.38 -18.17
N SER A 118 -6.19 6.32 -18.67
CA SER A 118 -6.14 5.99 -20.10
C SER A 118 -6.61 7.20 -20.90
N THR A 119 -5.81 7.65 -21.89
CA THR A 119 -6.10 8.81 -22.77
C THR A 119 -7.38 8.68 -23.58
N VAL A 120 -8.00 7.49 -23.58
CA VAL A 120 -9.22 7.20 -24.32
C VAL A 120 -10.44 7.84 -23.64
N GLU A 121 -11.11 8.72 -24.37
CA GLU A 121 -12.39 9.30 -23.98
C GLU A 121 -13.44 8.20 -23.84
N VAL A 122 -14.12 8.15 -22.69
CA VAL A 122 -15.12 7.12 -22.39
C VAL A 122 -16.50 7.68 -22.71
N THR A 123 -16.92 7.54 -23.96
CA THR A 123 -18.26 7.92 -24.43
C THR A 123 -19.33 6.92 -23.99
N ALA A 124 -20.60 7.28 -24.10
CA ALA A 124 -21.73 6.39 -23.77
C ALA A 124 -21.69 5.08 -24.58
N GLU A 125 -21.26 5.14 -25.84
CA GLU A 125 -21.10 3.98 -26.73
C GLU A 125 -20.00 3.02 -26.25
N VAL A 126 -18.88 3.57 -25.76
CA VAL A 126 -17.79 2.78 -25.17
C VAL A 126 -18.26 2.09 -23.90
N ILE A 127 -19.06 2.76 -23.06
CA ILE A 127 -19.65 2.17 -21.86
C ILE A 127 -20.57 1.00 -22.23
N ASP A 128 -21.45 1.17 -23.23
CA ASP A 128 -22.34 0.11 -23.68
C ASP A 128 -21.57 -1.08 -24.28
N THR A 129 -20.53 -0.80 -25.06
CA THR A 129 -19.62 -1.80 -25.61
C THR A 129 -18.93 -2.60 -24.50
N ILE A 130 -18.43 -1.93 -23.46
CA ILE A 130 -17.84 -2.57 -22.28
C ILE A 130 -18.89 -3.44 -21.57
N LYS A 131 -20.12 -2.94 -21.38
CA LYS A 131 -21.20 -3.70 -20.74
C LYS A 131 -21.53 -4.97 -21.51
N ARG A 132 -21.74 -4.89 -22.82
CA ARG A 132 -22.08 -6.04 -23.67
C ARG A 132 -20.94 -7.05 -23.73
N ALA A 133 -19.71 -6.58 -23.97
CA ALA A 133 -18.53 -7.45 -24.05
C ALA A 133 -18.25 -8.14 -22.70
N TYR A 134 -18.42 -7.42 -21.58
CA TYR A 134 -18.30 -8.02 -20.27
C TYR A 134 -19.44 -9.01 -20.03
N ALA A 135 -20.71 -8.65 -20.30
CA ALA A 135 -21.85 -9.55 -20.15
C ALA A 135 -21.69 -10.86 -20.93
N SER A 136 -21.13 -10.83 -22.15
CA SER A 136 -20.87 -12.01 -22.98
C SER A 136 -19.71 -12.90 -22.51
N GLY A 137 -19.05 -12.56 -21.41
CA GLY A 137 -18.04 -13.41 -20.76
C GLY A 137 -16.60 -13.03 -21.03
N ASN A 138 -16.34 -11.96 -21.80
CA ASN A 138 -14.98 -11.49 -22.01
C ASN A 138 -14.35 -11.00 -20.69
N SER A 139 -13.04 -11.23 -20.55
CA SER A 139 -12.30 -10.77 -19.39
C SER A 139 -12.09 -9.25 -19.43
N ALA A 140 -12.02 -8.62 -18.26
CA ALA A 140 -11.66 -7.21 -18.17
C ALA A 140 -10.28 -6.93 -18.79
N GLU A 141 -9.39 -7.91 -18.77
CA GLU A 141 -8.07 -7.84 -19.41
C GLU A 141 -8.19 -7.75 -20.93
N PHE A 142 -8.99 -8.63 -21.54
CA PHE A 142 -9.24 -8.63 -22.98
C PHE A 142 -9.87 -7.31 -23.42
N ILE A 143 -10.96 -6.90 -22.76
CA ILE A 143 -11.67 -5.64 -23.07
C ILE A 143 -10.74 -4.43 -22.91
N SER A 144 -9.88 -4.42 -21.89
CA SER A 144 -8.93 -3.32 -21.67
C SER A 144 -7.94 -3.17 -22.82
N LYS A 145 -7.41 -4.29 -23.34
CA LYS A 145 -6.49 -4.28 -24.48
C LYS A 145 -7.18 -3.86 -25.77
N SER A 146 -8.40 -4.37 -26.03
CA SER A 146 -9.17 -4.03 -27.22
C SER A 146 -9.56 -2.56 -27.30
N LEU A 147 -9.77 -1.90 -26.16
CA LEU A 147 -10.22 -0.51 -26.09
C LEU A 147 -9.13 0.49 -25.67
N GLY A 148 -7.89 0.05 -25.47
CA GLY A 148 -6.80 0.91 -24.99
C GLY A 148 -7.04 1.51 -23.59
N LEU A 149 -7.88 0.88 -22.79
CA LEU A 149 -8.21 1.30 -21.43
C LEU A 149 -7.35 0.55 -20.41
N SER A 150 -7.21 1.09 -19.20
CA SER A 150 -6.67 0.28 -18.10
C SER A 150 -7.70 -0.74 -17.62
N LYS A 151 -7.24 -1.92 -17.19
CA LYS A 151 -8.10 -2.95 -16.57
C LYS A 151 -8.96 -2.39 -15.45
N TRP A 152 -8.37 -1.55 -14.58
CA TRP A 152 -9.08 -0.90 -13.49
C TRP A 152 -10.21 0.00 -14.02
N ARG A 153 -9.96 0.76 -15.10
CA ARG A 153 -10.97 1.65 -15.69
C ARG A 153 -12.15 0.86 -16.27
N VAL A 154 -11.89 -0.25 -16.94
CA VAL A 154 -12.94 -1.17 -17.41
C VAL A 154 -13.78 -1.68 -16.24
N LEU A 155 -13.14 -2.16 -15.17
CA LEU A 155 -13.82 -2.65 -13.98
C LEU A 155 -14.60 -1.55 -13.25
N GLN A 156 -14.06 -0.33 -13.18
CA GLN A 156 -14.76 0.82 -12.59
C GLN A 156 -16.02 1.15 -13.38
N ILE A 157 -15.94 1.19 -14.72
CA ILE A 157 -17.10 1.44 -15.60
C ILE A 157 -18.17 0.38 -15.37
N VAL A 158 -17.79 -0.90 -15.30
CA VAL A 158 -18.73 -2.00 -15.00
C VAL A 158 -19.40 -1.77 -13.63
N ARG A 159 -18.63 -1.48 -12.58
CA ARG A 159 -19.18 -1.27 -11.21
C ARG A 159 -20.13 -0.07 -11.13
N THR A 160 -19.69 1.08 -11.64
CA THR A 160 -20.43 2.33 -11.54
C THR A 160 -21.71 2.29 -12.36
N ASN A 161 -21.78 1.46 -13.41
CA ASN A 161 -22.97 1.29 -14.23
C ASN A 161 -23.80 0.04 -13.86
N GLY A 162 -23.68 -0.45 -12.62
CA GLY A 162 -24.53 -1.50 -12.04
C GLY A 162 -24.14 -2.94 -12.39
N GLY A 163 -23.00 -3.17 -13.05
CA GLY A 163 -22.49 -4.50 -13.35
C GLY A 163 -21.73 -5.13 -12.18
N CYS A 164 -22.01 -6.41 -11.90
CA CYS A 164 -21.23 -7.19 -10.95
C CYS A 164 -19.86 -7.55 -11.54
N VAL A 165 -18.77 -7.09 -10.92
CA VAL A 165 -17.42 -7.46 -11.34
C VAL A 165 -17.17 -8.93 -11.01
N ARG A 166 -17.02 -9.74 -12.07
CA ARG A 166 -16.66 -11.16 -11.95
C ARG A 166 -15.24 -11.25 -11.41
N ASN A 167 -15.08 -11.92 -10.27
CA ASN A 167 -13.79 -12.11 -9.62
C ASN A 167 -13.04 -13.29 -10.29
N ILE A 168 -12.64 -13.11 -11.56
CA ILE A 168 -12.10 -14.19 -12.42
C ILE A 168 -10.64 -14.57 -12.09
N GLY A 169 -10.01 -13.95 -11.09
CA GLY A 169 -8.58 -14.12 -10.84
C GLY A 169 -8.15 -15.34 -10.04
N THR A 170 -8.98 -15.93 -9.17
CA THR A 170 -8.45 -16.86 -8.13
C THR A 170 -9.38 -17.95 -7.64
N GLN A 171 -10.63 -18.03 -8.11
CA GLN A 171 -11.52 -19.10 -7.64
C GLN A 171 -11.17 -20.41 -8.36
N LYS A 172 -10.29 -21.22 -7.75
CA LYS A 172 -10.28 -22.65 -8.05
C LYS A 172 -11.70 -23.20 -7.87
N SER A 173 -12.14 -24.02 -8.81
CA SER A 173 -13.40 -24.75 -8.67
C SER A 173 -13.22 -25.80 -7.58
N LEU A 174 -14.07 -25.79 -6.56
CA LEU A 174 -14.03 -26.76 -5.46
C LEU A 174 -15.24 -27.71 -5.57
N PRO A 175 -15.06 -29.03 -5.43
CA PRO A 175 -16.16 -29.98 -5.41
C PRO A 175 -16.93 -29.87 -4.09
N MET A 176 -17.96 -29.01 -4.05
CA MET A 176 -18.62 -28.59 -2.82
C MET A 176 -19.28 -29.71 -2.00
N LYS A 177 -19.75 -30.78 -2.66
CA LYS A 177 -20.24 -31.98 -1.95
C LYS A 177 -19.15 -32.60 -1.09
N HIS A 178 -17.95 -32.74 -1.64
CA HIS A 178 -16.81 -33.33 -0.94
C HIS A 178 -16.24 -32.38 0.12
N VAL A 179 -16.14 -31.09 -0.19
CA VAL A 179 -15.72 -30.05 0.79
C VAL A 179 -16.65 -30.02 2.01
N THR A 180 -17.96 -30.07 1.79
CA THR A 180 -18.96 -30.10 2.88
C THR A 180 -18.84 -31.38 3.70
N TYR A 181 -18.64 -32.52 3.05
CA TYR A 181 -18.42 -33.81 3.73
C TYR A 181 -17.16 -33.79 4.61
N LEU A 182 -16.03 -33.29 4.10
CA LEU A 182 -14.78 -33.18 4.86
C LEU A 182 -14.94 -32.28 6.08
N TYR A 183 -15.68 -31.18 5.94
CA TYR A 183 -15.91 -30.23 7.03
C TYR A 183 -16.87 -30.77 8.11
N THR A 184 -17.98 -31.38 7.70
CA THR A 184 -19.07 -31.80 8.61
C THR A 184 -18.86 -33.19 9.20
N ARG A 185 -18.44 -34.17 8.39
CA ARG A 185 -18.30 -35.58 8.80
C ARG A 185 -16.90 -35.90 9.32
N HIS A 186 -15.87 -35.47 8.60
CA HIS A 186 -14.47 -35.71 8.99
C HIS A 186 -13.90 -34.63 9.91
N GLN A 187 -14.67 -33.59 10.20
CA GLN A 187 -14.32 -32.51 11.11
C GLN A 187 -13.04 -31.72 10.76
N LEU A 188 -12.55 -31.79 9.53
CA LEU A 188 -11.37 -31.01 9.11
C LEU A 188 -11.59 -29.50 9.23
N SER A 189 -10.51 -28.76 9.50
CA SER A 189 -10.55 -27.30 9.52
C SER A 189 -10.63 -26.73 8.09
N THR A 190 -11.07 -25.48 7.95
CA THR A 190 -11.09 -24.80 6.65
C THR A 190 -9.67 -24.64 6.07
N VAL A 191 -8.65 -24.59 6.93
CA VAL A 191 -7.23 -24.54 6.53
C VAL A 191 -6.79 -25.89 5.95
N ASP A 192 -7.11 -27.00 6.61
CA ASP A 192 -6.73 -28.34 6.15
C ASP A 192 -7.39 -28.68 4.81
N ILE A 193 -8.68 -28.36 4.68
CA ILE A 193 -9.40 -28.50 3.41
C ILE A 193 -8.78 -27.58 2.35
N GLY A 194 -8.37 -26.37 2.74
CA GLY A 194 -7.65 -25.46 1.85
C GLY A 194 -6.36 -26.07 1.31
N ASN A 195 -5.57 -26.71 2.18
CA ASN A 195 -4.34 -27.41 1.79
C ASN A 195 -4.62 -28.55 0.81
N ILE A 196 -5.67 -29.35 1.03
CA ILE A 196 -6.08 -30.45 0.13
C ILE A 196 -6.36 -29.95 -1.29
N TYR A 197 -7.05 -28.81 -1.43
CA TYR A 197 -7.43 -28.25 -2.73
C TYR A 197 -6.48 -27.16 -3.25
N GLY A 198 -5.41 -26.87 -2.51
CA GLY A 198 -4.47 -25.79 -2.79
C GLY A 198 -5.12 -24.40 -2.87
N VAL A 199 -6.04 -24.10 -1.95
CA VAL A 199 -6.66 -22.77 -1.78
C VAL A 199 -6.47 -22.28 -0.35
N GLN A 200 -6.61 -20.97 -0.13
CA GLN A 200 -6.62 -20.39 1.22
C GLN A 200 -7.84 -20.89 2.01
N GLY A 201 -7.69 -21.11 3.32
CA GLY A 201 -8.79 -21.58 4.17
C GLY A 201 -9.96 -20.58 4.25
N THR A 202 -9.69 -19.29 4.07
CA THR A 202 -10.73 -18.25 3.93
C THR A 202 -11.62 -18.46 2.71
N THR A 203 -11.05 -18.96 1.59
CA THR A 203 -11.81 -19.35 0.41
C THR A 203 -12.75 -20.50 0.72
N VAL A 204 -12.27 -21.56 1.39
CA VAL A 204 -13.11 -22.69 1.82
C VAL A 204 -14.24 -22.22 2.74
N ALA A 205 -13.93 -21.34 3.70
CA ALA A 205 -14.93 -20.77 4.62
C ALA A 205 -16.04 -19.99 3.89
N ASN A 206 -15.68 -19.17 2.90
CA ASN A 206 -16.66 -18.45 2.07
C ASN A 206 -17.54 -19.43 1.29
N ARG A 207 -16.93 -20.47 0.68
CA ARG A 207 -17.66 -21.48 -0.10
C ARG A 207 -18.64 -22.31 0.74
N LEU A 208 -18.24 -22.67 1.95
CA LEU A 208 -19.11 -23.36 2.90
C LEU A 208 -20.31 -22.47 3.28
N ARG A 209 -20.09 -21.17 3.54
CA ARG A 209 -21.18 -20.21 3.77
C ARG A 209 -22.12 -20.05 2.57
N GLU A 210 -21.57 -19.94 1.35
CA GLU A 210 -22.36 -19.90 0.11
C GLU A 210 -23.21 -21.17 -0.07
N ALA A 211 -22.71 -22.33 0.38
CA ALA A 211 -23.42 -23.60 0.36
C ALA A 211 -24.39 -23.81 1.56
N GLY A 212 -24.56 -22.81 2.42
CA GLY A 212 -25.46 -22.86 3.58
C GLY A 212 -24.92 -23.65 4.78
N VAL A 213 -23.62 -23.92 4.83
CA VAL A 213 -22.98 -24.62 5.96
C VAL A 213 -22.53 -23.62 7.02
N GLU A 214 -23.00 -23.80 8.26
CA GLU A 214 -22.57 -22.98 9.39
C GLU A 214 -21.12 -23.28 9.78
N LEU A 215 -20.32 -22.22 9.93
CA LEU A 215 -18.91 -22.36 10.29
C LEU A 215 -18.75 -22.49 11.81
N ARG A 216 -18.12 -23.59 12.22
CA ARG A 216 -17.60 -23.84 13.56
C ARG A 216 -16.58 -22.76 13.93
N GLY A 217 -16.85 -22.02 15.01
CA GLY A 217 -15.89 -21.09 15.60
C GLY A 217 -15.95 -19.64 15.12
N ALA A 218 -17.15 -19.08 14.89
CA ALA A 218 -17.30 -17.63 14.87
C ALA A 218 -16.86 -17.06 16.24
N ARG A 219 -15.61 -16.60 16.34
CA ARG A 219 -15.20 -15.78 17.49
C ARG A 219 -15.91 -14.43 17.37
N ASN A 220 -17.00 -14.29 18.11
CA ASN A 220 -17.39 -12.99 18.65
C ASN A 220 -16.35 -12.64 19.73
N MET A 221 -15.37 -11.81 19.39
CA MET A 221 -14.58 -10.97 20.29
C MET A 221 -13.63 -10.08 19.47
#